data_AF-A0A2N5KUH6-F1
#
_entry.id   AF-A0A2N5KUH6-F1
#
_cell.length_a   1.000
_cell.length_b   1.000
_cell.length_c   1.000
_cell.angle_alpha   90.00
_cell.angle_beta   90.00
_cell.angle_gamma   90.00
#
_symmetry.space_group_name_H-M   'P 1'
#
loop_
_entity.id
_entity.type
_entity.pdbx_description
1 polymer ?
#
loop_
_entity_poly.entity_id
_entity_poly.type
_entity_poly.pdbx_seq_one_letter_code
_entity_poly.pdbx_strand_id
1 'polypeptide(L)'
;MTAVEKVEQALTHRPNSFVPAHQTERLLGLREKPDEERLWLNWATHYGQGAILGAVRGLMAKRGFRGPVGSFLLLNLRLLNDQTLENATGVGAPPWTWPVDEQAIDLLHKAVYAFATGAFVDRLVPGPAGVPEPRKPWRAR
;
A
#
# COMPACT_ATOMS: atom_id res chain seq x y z
N MET A 1 -4.78 -1.82 -9.61
CA MET A 1 -3.71 -1.95 -10.62
C MET A 1 -2.67 -0.87 -10.45
N THR A 2 -1.44 -1.26 -10.15
CA THR A 2 -0.24 -0.40 -10.23
C THR A 2 0.77 -1.01 -11.21
N ALA A 3 1.82 -0.28 -11.58
CA ALA A 3 2.85 -0.77 -12.51
C ALA A 3 3.54 -2.04 -12.00
N VAL A 4 3.82 -2.13 -10.70
CA VAL A 4 4.47 -3.29 -10.07
C VAL A 4 3.59 -4.53 -10.17
N GLU A 5 2.30 -4.37 -9.89
CA GLU A 5 1.32 -5.45 -10.02
C GLU A 5 1.22 -5.96 -11.46
N LYS A 6 1.31 -5.07 -12.45
CA LYS A 6 1.31 -5.47 -13.87
C LYS A 6 2.56 -6.24 -14.27
N VAL A 7 3.71 -5.89 -13.71
CA VAL A 7 4.95 -6.65 -13.91
C VAL A 7 4.85 -8.03 -13.26
N GLU A 8 4.37 -8.10 -12.02
CA GLU A 8 4.17 -9.36 -11.31
C GLU A 8 3.20 -10.28 -12.07
N GLN A 9 2.02 -9.79 -12.46
CA GLN A 9 1.03 -10.57 -13.21
C GLN A 9 1.56 -11.08 -14.56
N ALA A 10 2.44 -10.33 -15.22
CA ALA A 10 3.06 -10.78 -16.46
C ALA A 10 4.02 -11.96 -16.23
N LEU A 11 4.62 -12.06 -15.05
CA LEU A 11 5.56 -13.13 -14.67
C LEU A 11 4.85 -14.35 -14.06
N THR A 12 3.83 -14.13 -13.24
CA THR A 12 3.10 -15.18 -12.52
C THR A 12 1.88 -15.69 -13.28
N HIS A 13 1.46 -14.98 -14.33
CA HIS A 13 0.20 -15.20 -15.04
C HIS A 13 -1.05 -15.09 -14.15
N ARG A 14 -0.92 -14.44 -12.98
CA ARG A 14 -2.05 -14.19 -12.08
C ARG A 14 -3.08 -13.26 -12.75
N PRO A 15 -4.38 -13.54 -12.64
CA PRO A 15 -5.42 -12.63 -13.14
C PRO A 15 -5.46 -11.31 -12.36
N ASN A 16 -6.13 -10.30 -12.93
CA ASN A 16 -6.37 -9.03 -12.24
C ASN A 16 -7.21 -9.26 -10.97
N SER A 17 -6.89 -8.53 -9.90
CA SER A 17 -7.77 -8.44 -8.73
C SER A 17 -8.76 -7.29 -8.88
N PHE A 18 -10.03 -7.56 -8.58
CA PHE A 18 -11.10 -6.56 -8.54
C PHE A 18 -11.61 -6.28 -7.11
N VAL A 19 -11.01 -6.90 -6.09
CA VAL A 19 -11.34 -6.68 -4.66
C VAL A 19 -11.48 -5.19 -4.30
N PRO A 20 -10.58 -4.28 -4.74
CA PRO A 20 -10.71 -2.86 -4.44
C PRO A 20 -11.96 -2.21 -5.06
N ALA A 21 -12.37 -2.63 -6.26
CA ALA A 21 -13.60 -2.14 -6.87
C ALA A 21 -14.83 -2.63 -6.09
N HIS A 22 -14.90 -3.92 -5.75
CA HIS A 22 -16.00 -4.47 -4.94
C HIS A 22 -16.11 -3.77 -3.58
N GLN A 23 -14.96 -3.55 -2.93
CA GLN A 23 -14.88 -2.82 -1.67
C GLN A 23 -15.46 -1.40 -1.83
N THR A 24 -15.08 -0.68 -2.88
CA THR A 24 -15.59 0.68 -3.13
C THR A 24 -17.07 0.69 -3.49
N GLU A 25 -17.56 -0.28 -4.26
CA GLU A 25 -19.00 -0.41 -4.53
C GLU A 25 -19.79 -0.60 -3.24
N ARG A 26 -19.36 -1.52 -2.38
CA ARG A 26 -19.99 -1.78 -1.09
C ARG A 26 -19.93 -0.59 -0.15
N LEU A 27 -18.77 0.08 -0.07
CA LEU A 27 -18.57 1.25 0.78
C LEU A 27 -19.45 2.44 0.38
N LEU A 28 -19.64 2.63 -0.93
CA LEU A 28 -20.39 3.75 -1.49
C LEU A 28 -21.86 3.41 -1.81
N GLY A 29 -22.29 2.17 -1.55
CA GLY A 29 -23.63 1.69 -1.89
C GLY A 29 -23.92 1.71 -3.40
N LEU A 30 -22.88 1.54 -4.22
CA LEU A 30 -23.03 1.48 -5.68
C LEU A 30 -23.60 0.12 -6.10
N ARG A 31 -24.25 0.11 -7.27
CA ARG A 31 -24.73 -1.11 -7.89
C ARG A 31 -23.57 -2.01 -8.29
N GLU A 32 -23.64 -3.28 -7.90
CA GLU A 32 -22.69 -4.30 -8.34
C GLU A 32 -22.80 -4.53 -9.85
N LYS A 33 -21.66 -4.58 -10.52
CA LYS A 33 -21.51 -4.83 -11.96
C LYS A 33 -20.77 -6.15 -12.24
N PRO A 34 -20.48 -6.51 -13.49
CA PRO A 34 -19.45 -7.49 -13.82
C PRO A 34 -18.04 -6.88 -13.69
N ASP A 35 -17.02 -7.70 -13.41
CA ASP A 35 -15.64 -7.23 -13.21
C ASP A 35 -15.06 -6.49 -14.42
N GLU A 36 -15.42 -6.94 -15.62
CA GLU A 36 -15.03 -6.32 -16.90
C GLU A 36 -15.49 -4.85 -17.00
N GLU A 37 -16.59 -4.49 -16.35
CA GLU A 37 -17.14 -3.13 -16.33
C GLU A 37 -16.58 -2.25 -15.22
N ARG A 38 -15.81 -2.82 -14.28
CA ARG A 38 -15.32 -2.14 -13.07
C ARG A 38 -13.89 -1.63 -13.17
N LEU A 39 -13.23 -1.80 -14.32
CA LEU A 39 -11.81 -1.51 -14.46
C LEU A 39 -11.45 -0.09 -14.00
N TRP A 40 -12.24 0.90 -14.40
CA TRP A 40 -12.05 2.30 -13.99
C TRP A 40 -12.23 2.51 -12.49
N LEU A 41 -13.23 1.86 -11.89
CA LEU A 41 -13.45 1.94 -10.45
C LEU A 41 -12.27 1.30 -9.70
N ASN A 42 -11.79 0.16 -10.18
CA ASN A 42 -10.62 -0.51 -9.62
C ASN A 42 -9.39 0.40 -9.66
N TRP A 43 -9.13 1.05 -10.80
CA TRP A 43 -8.04 2.02 -10.91
C TRP A 43 -8.24 3.22 -9.98
N ALA A 44 -9.43 3.81 -9.97
CA ALA A 44 -9.76 4.93 -9.11
C ALA A 44 -9.52 4.61 -7.63
N THR A 45 -9.92 3.41 -7.17
CA THR A 45 -9.67 2.97 -5.79
C THR A 45 -8.18 2.83 -5.52
N HIS A 46 -7.43 2.16 -6.39
CA HIS A 46 -5.98 1.99 -6.20
C HIS A 46 -5.23 3.33 -6.15
N TYR A 47 -5.47 4.22 -7.12
CA TYR A 47 -4.83 5.53 -7.15
C TYR A 47 -5.32 6.43 -6.02
N GLY A 48 -6.61 6.41 -5.70
CA GLY A 48 -7.21 7.20 -4.64
C GLY A 48 -6.65 6.83 -3.27
N GLN A 49 -6.66 5.55 -2.92
CA GLN A 49 -6.07 5.09 -1.67
C GLN A 49 -4.55 5.35 -1.65
N GLY A 50 -3.86 5.15 -2.77
CA GLY A 50 -2.43 5.45 -2.90
C GLY A 50 -2.11 6.93 -2.69
N ALA A 51 -2.95 7.84 -3.18
CA ALA A 51 -2.81 9.28 -2.98
C ALA A 51 -3.07 9.68 -1.53
N ILE A 52 -4.14 9.15 -0.91
CA ILE A 52 -4.46 9.41 0.50
C ILE A 52 -3.32 8.97 1.42
N LEU A 53 -2.84 7.74 1.26
CA LEU A 53 -1.74 7.22 2.07
C LEU A 53 -0.40 7.92 1.75
N GLY A 54 -0.19 8.36 0.51
CA GLY A 54 0.93 9.20 0.13
C GLY A 54 0.91 10.56 0.84
N ALA A 55 -0.26 11.18 0.97
CA ALA A 55 -0.44 12.42 1.74
C ALA A 55 -0.15 12.19 3.23
N VAL A 56 -0.62 11.08 3.81
CA VAL A 56 -0.26 10.67 5.18
C VAL A 56 1.25 10.51 5.31
N ARG A 57 1.91 9.89 4.34
CA ARG A 57 3.37 9.77 4.34
C ARG A 57 4.08 11.12 4.28
N GLY A 58 3.51 12.10 3.58
CA GLY A 58 3.96 13.50 3.59
C GLY A 58 3.90 14.11 4.98
N LEU A 59 2.79 13.92 5.70
CA LEU A 59 2.64 14.37 7.08
C LEU A 59 3.62 13.69 8.04
N MET A 60 3.86 12.38 7.86
CA MET A 60 4.88 11.63 8.59
C MET A 60 6.26 12.25 8.37
N ALA A 61 6.63 12.54 7.12
CA ALA A 61 7.89 13.17 6.76
C ALA A 61 8.08 14.55 7.41
N LYS A 62 7.04 15.40 7.41
CA LYS A 62 7.06 16.72 8.06
C LYS A 62 7.33 16.63 9.56
N ARG A 63 6.88 15.54 10.20
CA ARG A 63 7.05 15.28 11.63
C ARG A 63 8.32 14.46 11.97
N GLY A 64 9.19 14.20 10.99
CA GLY A 64 10.46 13.49 11.22
C GLY A 64 10.39 11.96 11.12
N PHE A 65 9.22 11.37 10.86
CA PHE A 65 9.09 9.94 10.57
C PHE A 65 9.54 9.65 9.13
N ARG A 66 10.86 9.51 8.95
CA ARG A 66 11.53 9.40 7.65
C ARG A 66 12.36 8.13 7.54
N GLY A 67 12.93 7.91 6.37
CA GLY A 67 13.82 6.79 6.09
C GLY A 67 13.12 5.44 6.18
N PRO A 68 13.90 4.36 6.32
CA PRO A 68 13.36 2.99 6.32
C PRO A 68 12.31 2.74 7.40
N VAL A 69 12.47 3.33 8.59
CA VAL A 69 11.49 3.19 9.68
C VAL A 69 10.17 3.90 9.33
N GLY A 70 10.21 5.11 8.79
CA GLY A 70 9.01 5.81 8.32
C GLY A 70 8.29 5.03 7.21
N SER A 71 9.02 4.42 6.28
CA SER A 71 8.45 3.57 5.25
C SER A 71 7.87 2.26 5.80
N PHE A 72 8.50 1.65 6.81
CA PHE A 72 7.97 0.47 7.49
C PHE A 72 6.67 0.77 8.24
N LEU A 73 6.57 1.93 8.89
CA LEU A 73 5.32 2.37 9.51
C LEU A 73 4.21 2.59 8.45
N LEU A 74 4.55 3.17 7.30
CA LEU A 74 3.60 3.33 6.19
C LEU A 74 3.14 1.98 5.62
N LEU A 75 4.03 0.98 5.52
CA LEU A 75 3.67 -0.37 5.11
C LEU A 75 2.58 -0.96 6.01
N ASN A 76 2.77 -0.87 7.34
CA ASN A 76 1.78 -1.33 8.30
C ASN A 76 0.46 -0.55 8.17
N LEU A 77 0.53 0.77 7.99
CA LEU A 77 -0.67 1.57 7.74
C LEU A 77 -1.41 1.16 6.46
N ARG A 78 -0.66 0.83 5.38
CA ARG A 78 -1.24 0.35 4.13
C ARG A 78 -1.95 -0.99 4.31
N LEU A 79 -1.33 -1.93 5.04
CA LEU A 79 -1.93 -3.23 5.38
C LEU A 79 -3.22 -3.05 6.19
N LEU A 80 -3.18 -2.22 7.23
CA LEU A 80 -4.32 -1.96 8.11
C LEU A 80 -5.47 -1.26 7.38
N ASN A 81 -5.16 -0.32 6.48
CA ASN A 81 -6.16 0.35 5.66
C ASN A 81 -6.96 -0.65 4.82
N ASP A 82 -6.26 -1.54 4.13
CA ASP A 82 -6.91 -2.53 3.25
C ASP A 82 -7.74 -3.50 4.08
N GLN A 83 -7.16 -4.06 5.15
CA GLN A 83 -7.89 -5.00 6.00
C GLN A 83 -9.12 -4.39 6.65
N THR A 84 -9.04 -3.12 7.08
CA THR A 84 -10.15 -2.42 7.70
C THR A 84 -11.31 -2.26 6.72
N LEU A 85 -11.01 -1.85 5.48
CA LEU A 85 -12.03 -1.63 4.47
C LEU A 85 -12.62 -2.94 3.95
N GLU A 86 -11.79 -3.97 3.76
CA GLU A 86 -12.24 -5.31 3.37
C GLU A 86 -13.14 -5.93 4.44
N ASN A 87 -12.75 -5.83 5.73
CA ASN A 87 -13.58 -6.31 6.84
C ASN A 87 -14.89 -5.52 6.98
N ALA A 88 -14.84 -4.19 6.84
CA ALA A 88 -16.03 -3.34 6.95
C ALA A 88 -17.04 -3.59 5.82
N THR A 89 -16.57 -4.04 4.66
CA THR A 89 -17.41 -4.30 3.48
C THR A 89 -17.76 -5.77 3.30
N GLY A 90 -17.07 -6.69 3.99
CA GLY A 90 -17.24 -8.14 3.86
C GLY A 90 -16.74 -8.70 2.52
N VAL A 91 -15.91 -7.95 1.80
CA VAL A 91 -15.46 -8.29 0.44
C VAL A 91 -14.21 -9.17 0.43
N GLY A 92 -13.39 -9.13 1.49
CA GLY A 92 -12.16 -9.89 1.61
C GLY A 92 -12.25 -11.03 2.63
N ALA A 93 -11.35 -12.00 2.49
CA ALA A 93 -11.10 -13.00 3.53
C ALA A 93 -9.89 -12.56 4.38
N PRO A 94 -9.76 -13.02 5.64
CA PRO A 94 -8.59 -12.70 6.46
C PRO A 94 -7.27 -13.18 5.80
N PRO A 95 -6.17 -12.40 5.81
CA PRO A 95 -4.97 -12.72 5.03
C PRO A 95 -4.32 -14.06 5.39
N TRP A 96 -4.43 -14.49 6.64
CA TRP A 96 -3.91 -15.78 7.12
C TRP A 96 -4.71 -16.99 6.62
N THR A 97 -5.83 -16.78 5.91
CA THR A 97 -6.58 -17.85 5.25
C THR A 97 -6.25 -17.96 3.77
N TRP A 98 -5.41 -17.07 3.22
CA TRP A 98 -5.02 -17.09 1.80
C TRP A 98 -3.86 -18.08 1.55
N PRO A 99 -3.68 -18.53 0.31
CA PRO A 99 -2.44 -19.18 -0.11
C PRO A 99 -1.19 -18.35 0.23
N VAL A 100 -0.09 -19.02 0.60
CA VAL A 100 1.13 -18.36 1.11
C VAL A 100 1.78 -17.46 0.07
N ASP A 101 1.73 -17.84 -1.19
CA ASP A 101 2.19 -17.06 -2.33
C ASP A 101 1.38 -15.77 -2.50
N GLU A 102 0.06 -15.81 -2.32
CA GLU A 102 -0.77 -14.61 -2.34
C GLU A 102 -0.43 -13.65 -1.19
N GLN A 103 -0.18 -14.18 0.00
CA GLN A 103 0.29 -13.38 1.15
C GLN A 103 1.64 -12.71 0.83
N ALA A 104 2.57 -13.46 0.22
CA ALA A 104 3.89 -12.95 -0.13
C ALA A 104 3.81 -11.85 -1.20
N ILE A 105 2.99 -12.04 -2.24
CA ILE A 105 2.75 -11.05 -3.30
C ILE A 105 2.13 -9.79 -2.70
N ASP A 106 1.15 -9.93 -1.82
CA ASP A 106 0.48 -8.79 -1.19
C ASP A 106 1.44 -7.95 -0.33
N LEU A 107 2.21 -8.62 0.52
CA LEU A 107 3.25 -7.97 1.33
C LEU A 107 4.30 -7.29 0.46
N LEU A 108 4.74 -7.94 -0.62
CA LEU A 108 5.71 -7.38 -1.55
C LEU A 108 5.19 -6.10 -2.22
N HIS A 109 3.98 -6.12 -2.77
CA HIS A 109 3.38 -4.96 -3.42
C HIS A 109 3.22 -3.78 -2.46
N LYS A 110 2.75 -4.05 -1.25
CA LYS A 110 2.60 -3.01 -0.21
C LYS A 110 3.95 -2.49 0.27
N ALA A 111 4.96 -3.34 0.37
CA ALA A 111 6.32 -2.94 0.71
C ALA A 111 6.91 -2.05 -0.40
N VAL A 112 6.82 -2.45 -1.66
CA VAL A 112 7.29 -1.64 -2.80
C VAL A 112 6.59 -0.28 -2.81
N TYR A 113 5.27 -0.25 -2.65
CA TYR A 113 4.52 1.00 -2.55
C TYR A 113 5.04 1.88 -1.40
N ALA A 114 5.15 1.33 -0.18
CA ALA A 114 5.50 2.10 1.00
C ALA A 114 6.94 2.65 0.95
N PHE A 115 7.90 1.84 0.50
CA PHE A 115 9.30 2.23 0.41
C PHE A 115 9.57 3.17 -0.77
N ALA A 116 8.95 2.95 -1.93
CA ALA A 116 9.06 3.87 -3.06
C ALA A 116 8.43 5.24 -2.74
N THR A 117 7.21 5.24 -2.17
CA THR A 117 6.54 6.45 -1.73
C THR A 117 7.35 7.18 -0.66
N GLY A 118 7.88 6.46 0.33
CA GLY A 118 8.73 7.04 1.36
C GLY A 118 10.01 7.67 0.80
N ALA A 119 10.69 7.00 -0.14
CA ALA A 119 11.89 7.52 -0.78
C ALA A 119 11.62 8.78 -1.62
N PHE A 120 10.45 8.87 -2.25
CA PHE A 120 10.04 10.04 -3.02
C PHE A 120 9.61 11.20 -2.10
N VAL A 121 8.73 10.93 -1.14
CA VAL A 121 8.24 11.92 -0.18
C VAL A 121 9.38 12.49 0.67
N ASP A 122 10.34 11.66 1.09
CA ASP A 122 11.48 12.14 1.87
C ASP A 122 12.44 13.03 1.07
N ARG A 123 12.35 13.06 -0.25
CA ARG A 123 13.08 14.02 -1.09
C ARG A 123 12.30 15.30 -1.32
N LEU A 124 10.98 15.19 -1.48
CA LEU A 124 10.14 16.33 -1.85
C LEU A 124 9.60 17.15 -0.69
N VAL A 125 9.38 16.52 0.47
CA VAL A 125 8.72 17.18 1.60
C VAL A 125 9.76 17.69 2.58
N PRO A 126 9.88 19.01 2.79
CA PRO A 126 10.75 19.59 3.80
C PRO A 126 10.37 19.08 5.20
N GLY A 127 11.37 18.84 6.02
CA GLY A 127 11.18 18.38 7.40
C GLY A 127 12.52 18.15 8.07
N PRO A 128 12.53 17.98 9.39
CA PRO A 128 13.74 17.60 10.09
C PRO A 128 14.30 16.34 9.46
N ALA A 129 15.63 16.29 9.28
CA ALA A 129 16.26 15.03 8.90
C ALA A 129 15.85 14.01 9.97
N GLY A 130 15.22 12.91 9.55
CA GLY A 130 15.06 11.76 10.41
C GLY A 130 16.45 11.17 10.52
N VAL A 131 17.30 11.75 11.37
CA VAL A 131 18.70 11.36 11.53
C VAL A 131 18.69 10.18 12.48
N PRO A 132 18.78 8.91 12.02
CA PRO A 132 19.43 7.93 12.85
C PRO A 132 20.85 8.46 13.10
N GLU A 133 21.26 8.54 14.36
CA GLU A 133 22.60 8.98 14.72
C GLU A 133 23.65 8.34 13.79
N PRO A 134 24.69 9.08 13.37
CA PRO A 134 25.79 8.49 12.62
C PRO A 134 26.24 7.21 13.30
N ARG A 135 26.23 6.10 12.54
CA ARG A 135 26.54 4.78 13.09
C ARG A 135 27.94 4.82 13.72
N LYS A 136 28.03 4.81 15.04
CA LYS A 136 29.28 4.50 15.72
C LYS A 136 29.70 3.08 15.32
N PRO A 137 30.95 2.84 14.90
CA PRO A 137 31.44 1.51 14.62
C PRO A 137 31.15 0.58 15.81
N TRP A 138 30.74 -0.66 15.56
CA TRP A 138 30.42 -1.61 16.63
C TRP A 138 31.57 -1.83 17.61
N ARG A 139 32.81 -1.66 17.15
CA ARG A 139 34.04 -1.77 17.94
C ARG A 139 34.28 -0.57 18.88
N ALA A 140 33.49 0.49 18.76
CA ALA A 140 33.57 1.71 19.57
C ALA A 140 32.40 1.85 20.56
N ARG A 141 31.72 0.72 20.87
CA ARG A 141 30.63 0.63 21.84
C ARG A 141 31.09 -0.16 23.06
#